data_AF-A0A1E3WES1-F1
#
_entry.id   AF-A0A1E3WES1-F1
#
_cell.length_a   1.000
_cell.length_b   1.000
_cell.length_c   1.000
_cell.angle_alpha   90.00
_cell.angle_beta   90.00
_cell.angle_gamma   90.00
#
_symmetry.space_group_name_H-M   'P 1'
#
loop_
_entity.id
_entity.type
_entity.pdbx_description
1 polymer ?
#
loop_
_entity_poly.entity_id
_entity_poly.type
_entity_poly.pdbx_seq_one_letter_code
_entity_poly.pdbx_strand_id
1 'polypeptide(L)' 'MADTMQAMVLERAGTPLKAATIPRPEPGPNQILLKVLACGVCRTDLHIHDGELGEPKLPLVLGQRSSGGWRRWDPA' A
#
# COMPACT_ATOMS: atom_id res chain seq x y z
N MET A 1 17.42 -6.26 -10.77
CA MET A 1 16.06 -5.71 -11.00
C MET A 1 15.35 -5.79 -9.67
N ALA A 2 14.76 -4.71 -9.15
CA ALA A 2 14.33 -4.68 -7.76
C ALA A 2 13.11 -5.59 -7.53
N ASP A 3 13.33 -6.76 -6.91
CA ASP A 3 12.28 -7.71 -6.51
C ASP A 3 11.48 -7.24 -5.28
N THR A 4 11.78 -6.02 -4.81
CA THR A 4 11.21 -5.43 -3.61
C THR A 4 10.77 -3.98 -3.83
N MET A 5 9.82 -3.51 -3.03
CA MET A 5 9.34 -2.13 -2.96
C MET A 5 9.26 -1.62 -1.51
N GLN A 6 9.28 -0.31 -1.32
CA GLN A 6 9.05 0.32 -0.02
C GLN A 6 7.55 0.48 0.24
N ALA A 7 7.12 0.21 1.47
CA ALA A 7 5.73 0.38 1.90
C ALA A 7 5.64 0.79 3.37
N MET A 8 4.54 1.43 3.75
CA MET A 8 4.17 1.68 5.15
C MET A 8 3.20 0.59 5.60
N VAL A 9 3.61 -0.22 6.57
CA VAL A 9 2.90 -1.42 7.02
C VAL A 9 2.31 -1.19 8.41
N LEU A 10 1.01 -1.45 8.54
CA LEU A 10 0.33 -1.59 9.83
C LEU A 10 0.40 -3.05 10.26
N GLU A 11 1.16 -3.34 11.31
CA GLU A 11 1.25 -4.70 11.87
C GLU A 11 0.12 -4.99 12.84
N ARG A 12 -0.26 -3.99 13.65
CA ARG A 12 -1.32 -4.06 14.66
C ARG A 12 -2.08 -2.74 14.71
N ALA A 13 -3.40 -2.81 14.89
CA ALA A 13 -4.20 -1.62 15.15
C ALA A 13 -3.68 -0.85 16.38
N GLY A 14 -3.75 0.48 16.34
CA GLY A 14 -3.27 1.41 17.35
C GLY A 14 -1.75 1.54 17.42
N THR A 15 -0.99 0.94 16.50
CA THR A 15 0.48 1.04 16.46
C THR A 15 0.97 1.87 15.29
N PRO A 16 2.10 2.60 15.44
CA PRO A 16 2.67 3.37 14.35
C PRO A 16 2.93 2.52 13.11
N LEU A 17 2.63 3.08 11.93
CA LEU A 17 3.03 2.48 10.66
C LEU A 17 4.54 2.33 10.58
N LYS A 18 4.99 1.18 10.09
CA LYS A 18 6.41 0.89 9.90
C LYS A 18 6.80 0.96 8.42
N ALA A 19 7.85 1.71 8.12
CA ALA A 19 8.49 1.65 6.81
C ALA A 19 9.17 0.29 6.65
N ALA A 20 8.85 -0.44 5.58
CA ALA A 20 9.39 -1.76 5.31
C ALA A 20 9.70 -1.93 3.81
N THR A 21 10.70 -2.76 3.54
CA THR A 21 11.00 -3.27 2.20
C THR A 21 10.30 -4.61 2.04
N ILE A 22 9.33 -4.71 1.14
CA ILE A 22 8.52 -5.91 0.92
C ILE A 22 8.65 -6.38 -0.54
N PRO A 23 8.35 -7.66 -0.85
CA PRO A 23 8.36 -8.13 -2.24
C PRO A 23 7.44 -7.28 -3.14
N ARG A 24 7.91 -7.00 -4.35
CA ARG A 24 7.10 -6.32 -5.35
C ARG A 24 5.99 -7.27 -5.83
N PRO A 25 4.71 -6.88 -5.83
CA PRO A 25 3.64 -7.76 -6.26
C PRO A 25 3.72 -8.01 -7.77
N GLU A 26 3.40 -9.23 -8.17
CA GLU A 26 3.28 -9.63 -9.57
C GLU A 26 1.81 -9.52 -10.00
N PRO A 27 1.48 -8.73 -11.04
CA PRO A 27 0.10 -8.60 -11.49
C PRO A 27 -0.37 -9.89 -12.17
N GLY A 28 -1.53 -10.41 -11.76
CA GLY A 28 -2.23 -11.49 -12.46
C GLY A 28 -2.97 -11.03 -13.73
N PRO A 29 -3.71 -11.93 -14.41
CA PRO A 29 -4.54 -11.56 -15.54
C PRO A 29 -5.52 -10.43 -15.19
N ASN A 30 -5.61 -9.42 -16.06
CA ASN A 30 -6.43 -8.20 -15.87
C ASN A 30 -6.03 -7.30 -14.68
N GLN A 31 -4.84 -7.49 -14.10
CA GLN A 31 -4.28 -6.59 -13.11
C GLN A 31 -3.17 -5.73 -13.72
N ILE A 32 -2.93 -4.58 -13.12
CA ILE A 32 -1.85 -3.66 -13.51
C ILE A 32 -1.04 -3.30 -12.28
N LEU A 33 0.28 -3.24 -12.46
CA LEU A 33 1.20 -2.78 -11.44
C LEU A 33 1.43 -1.28 -11.60
N LEU A 34 1.13 -0.51 -10.56
CA LEU A 34 1.27 0.95 -10.56
C LEU A 34 2.42 1.38 -9.66
N LYS A 35 3.21 2.34 -10.16
CA LYS A 35 4.15 3.08 -9.33
C LYS A 35 3.41 4.25 -8.68
N VAL A 36 3.15 4.12 -7.38
CA VAL A 36 2.56 5.21 -6.58
C VAL A 36 3.62 6.31 -6.40
N LEU A 37 3.31 7.52 -6.84
CA LEU A 37 4.18 8.70 -6.67
C LEU A 37 3.83 9.48 -5.41
N ALA A 38 2.54 9.53 -5.07
CA ALA A 38 2.01 10.12 -3.86
C ALA A 38 0.76 9.36 -3.41
N CYS A 39 0.55 9.30 -2.09
CA CYS A 39 -0.67 8.76 -1.50
C CYS A 39 -1.17 9.74 -0.43
N GLY A 40 -2.46 10.07 -0.48
CA GLY A 40 -3.11 10.85 0.57
C GLY A 40 -3.54 9.96 1.72
N VAL A 41 -3.55 10.53 2.93
CA VAL A 41 -4.18 9.92 4.12
C VAL A 41 -5.57 10.50 4.25
N CYS A 42 -6.59 9.66 4.41
CA CYS A 42 -7.95 10.09 4.66
C CYS A 42 -8.48 9.53 5.99
N ARG A 43 -9.69 9.97 6.37
CA ARG A 43 -10.30 9.57 7.65
C ARG A 43 -10.54 8.07 7.77
N THR A 44 -10.80 7.38 6.66
CA THR A 44 -10.92 5.91 6.66
C THR A 44 -9.60 5.23 7.00
N ASP A 45 -8.45 5.77 6.56
CA ASP A 45 -7.14 5.20 6.94
C ASP A 45 -6.93 5.30 8.45
N LEU A 46 -7.42 6.38 9.08
CA LEU A 46 -7.39 6.55 10.54
C LEU A 46 -8.31 5.53 11.24
N HIS A 47 -9.54 5.33 10.76
CA HIS A 47 -10.43 4.32 11.32
C HIS A 47 -9.84 2.89 11.23
N ILE A 48 -9.11 2.58 10.16
CA ILE A 48 -8.38 1.30 10.03
C ILE A 48 -7.21 1.24 11.02
N HIS A 49 -6.42 2.31 11.12
CA HIS A 49 -5.33 2.41 12.08
C HIS A 49 -5.83 2.21 13.51
N ASP A 50 -6.94 2.85 13.89
CA ASP A 50 -7.50 2.82 15.24
C ASP A 50 -8.27 1.51 15.53
N GLY A 51 -8.48 0.65 14.52
CA GLY A 51 -9.18 -0.62 14.66
C GLY A 51 -10.70 -0.48 14.79
N GLU A 52 -11.27 0.64 14.34
CA GLU A 52 -12.69 0.95 14.42
C GLU A 52 -13.52 0.33 13.28
N LEU A 53 -12.85 -0.20 12.25
CA LEU A 53 -13.45 -0.96 11.16
C LEU A 53 -13.18 -2.44 11.36
N GLY A 54 -14.18 -3.29 11.08
CA GLY A 54 -14.15 -4.74 11.34
C GLY A 54 -12.83 -5.39 10.92
N GLU A 55 -12.26 -6.16 11.85
CA GLU A 55 -11.00 -6.92 11.78
C GLU A 55 -10.27 -6.88 10.43
N PRO A 56 -9.48 -5.81 10.14
CA PRO A 56 -8.71 -5.75 8.92
C PRO A 56 -7.67 -6.89 8.92
N LYS A 57 -7.45 -7.51 7.75
CA LYS A 57 -6.45 -8.57 7.62
C LYS A 57 -5.05 -7.97 7.71
N LEU A 58 -4.45 -8.05 8.89
CA LEU A 58 -3.11 -7.57 9.18
C LEU A 58 -2.05 -8.66 8.88
N PRO A 59 -0.81 -8.28 8.51
CA PRO A 59 -0.32 -6.92 8.30
C PRO A 59 -0.83 -6.29 6.99
N LEU A 60 -1.06 -4.97 6.99
CA LEU A 60 -1.70 -4.25 5.89
C LEU A 60 -0.88 -3.03 5.43
N VAL A 61 -0.73 -2.84 4.12
CA VAL A 61 -0.23 -1.58 3.54
C VAL A 61 -1.41 -0.62 3.40
N LEU A 62 -1.37 0.52 4.12
CA LEU A 62 -2.42 1.54 4.06
C LEU A 62 -2.23 2.48 2.86
N GLY A 63 -3.30 3.19 2.46
CA GLY A 63 -3.26 4.15 1.36
C GLY A 63 -4.37 3.93 0.32
N GLN A 64 -5.63 4.07 0.74
CA GLN A 64 -6.78 3.88 -0.18
C GLN A 64 -6.93 4.97 -1.25
N ARG A 65 -6.29 6.14 -1.06
CA ARG A 65 -6.28 7.25 -2.03
C ARG A 65 -4.86 7.49 -2.54
N SER A 66 -4.47 6.70 -3.53
CA SER A 66 -3.26 6.95 -4.30
C SER A 66 -3.54 7.96 -5.42
N SER A 67 -2.77 9.04 -5.49
CA SER A 67 -2.73 9.94 -6.65
C SER A 67 -1.48 9.61 -7.47
N GLY A 68 -1.68 9.03 -8.66
CA GLY A 68 -0.59 8.60 -9.53
C GLY A 68 -0.93 8.80 -10.99
N GLY A 69 -0.03 9.42 -11.75
CA GLY A 69 -0.14 9.48 -13.20
C GLY A 69 0.12 8.11 -13.82
N TRP A 70 -0.74 7.70 -14.75
CA TRP A 70 -0.53 6.50 -15.55
C TRP A 70 0.70 6.71 -16.45
N ARG A 71 1.75 5.95 -16.21
CA ARG A 71 2.82 5.74 -17.19
C ARG A 71 2.73 4.28 -17.61
N ARG A 72 2.74 4.02 -18.92
CA ARG A 72 3.02 2.67 -19.42
C ARG A 72 4.36 2.25 -18.81
N TRP A 73 4.35 1.19 -18.00
CA TRP A 73 5.59 0.62 -17.51
C TRP A 73 6.24 -0.12 -18.68
N ASP A 74 7.34 0.44 -19.19
CA ASP A 74 8.21 -0.21 -20.16
C ASP A 74 9.34 -0.90 -19.37
N PRO A 75 9.43 -2.24 -19.38
CA PRO A 75 10.49 -2.96 -18.69
C PRO A 75 11.78 -2.87 -19.52
N ALA A 76 12.40 -1.70 -19.54
CA ALA A 76 13.78 -1.51 -19.97
C ALA A 76 14.66 -1.21 -18.74
#